data_AF-D5AC39-F1
#
_entry.id   AF-D5AC39-F1
#
_cell.length_a   1.000
_cell.length_b   1.000
_cell.length_c   1.000
_cell.angle_alpha   90.00
_cell.angle_beta   90.00
_cell.angle_gamma   90.00
#
_symmetry.space_group_name_H-M   'P 1'
#
loop_
_entity.id
_entity.type
_entity.pdbx_description
1 polymer ?
#
loop_
_entity_poly.entity_id
_entity_poly.type
_entity_poly.pdbx_seq_one_letter_code
_entity_poly.pdbx_strand_id
1 'polypeptide(L)'
;MGIAYDVERAIEKGSFKNILDQSVTDWPVREAMELAKLALKCVEMRRRDRPDLETVVLPELQRLKAIADSQHDVRREDSFSTPRRYLFCPILRFRRKVGTGEGWPTKISCTSKVSRFCMKIYES
;
A
#
# COMPACT_ATOMS: atom_id res chain seq x y z
N MET A 1 7.34 -22.22 5.31
CA MET A 1 6.10 -21.95 4.55
C MET A 1 5.62 -20.56 4.91
N GLY A 2 5.20 -19.76 3.94
CA GLY A 2 4.85 -18.35 4.15
C GLY A 2 3.52 -18.01 3.51
N ILE A 3 3.01 -16.83 3.82
CA ILE A 3 1.67 -16.36 3.44
C ILE A 3 1.42 -16.50 1.92
N ALA A 4 2.42 -16.24 1.08
CA ALA A 4 2.30 -16.38 -0.37
C ALA A 4 1.91 -17.81 -0.80
N TYR A 5 2.53 -18.83 -0.19
CA TYR A 5 2.24 -20.23 -0.48
C TYR A 5 0.82 -20.63 -0.02
N ASP A 6 0.40 -20.15 1.14
CA ASP A 6 -0.94 -20.44 1.67
C ASP A 6 -2.03 -19.81 0.79
N VAL A 7 -1.80 -18.60 0.28
CA VAL A 7 -2.69 -17.91 -0.65
C VAL A 7 -2.75 -18.64 -1.99
N GLU A 8 -1.60 -19.01 -2.57
CA GLU A 8 -1.55 -19.75 -3.84
C GLU A 8 -2.32 -21.07 -3.75
N ARG A 9 -2.05 -21.87 -2.71
CA ARG A 9 -2.77 -23.12 -2.44
C ARG A 9 -4.26 -22.91 -2.19
N ALA A 10 -4.65 -21.84 -1.51
CA ALA A 10 -6.05 -21.53 -1.27
C ALA A 10 -6.80 -21.19 -2.58
N ILE A 11 -6.12 -20.53 -3.52
CA ILE A 11 -6.65 -20.21 -4.85
C ILE A 11 -6.80 -21.50 -5.67
N GLU A 12 -5.79 -22.37 -5.72
CA GLU A 12 -5.84 -23.65 -6.45
C GLU A 12 -6.97 -24.55 -5.97
N LYS A 13 -7.23 -24.55 -4.66
CA LYS A 13 -8.30 -25.34 -4.03
C LYS A 13 -9.69 -24.72 -4.11
N GLY A 14 -9.81 -23.49 -4.64
CA GLY A 14 -11.08 -22.75 -4.62
C GLY A 14 -11.53 -22.30 -3.22
N SER A 15 -10.65 -22.36 -2.23
CA SER A 15 -10.92 -22.01 -0.82
C SER A 15 -10.47 -20.58 -0.45
N PHE A 16 -10.30 -19.71 -1.44
CA PHE A 16 -9.79 -18.35 -1.25
C PHE A 16 -10.60 -17.50 -0.25
N LYS A 17 -11.91 -17.71 -0.14
CA LYS A 17 -12.75 -17.00 0.85
C LYS A 17 -12.31 -17.24 2.29
N ASN A 18 -11.70 -18.39 2.58
CA ASN A 18 -11.33 -18.77 3.94
C ASN A 18 -10.04 -18.08 4.42
N ILE A 19 -9.20 -17.61 3.49
CA ILE A 19 -7.95 -16.89 3.80
C ILE A 19 -8.14 -15.37 3.80
N LEU A 20 -9.26 -14.88 3.29
CA LEU A 20 -9.65 -13.47 3.40
C LEU A 20 -9.93 -13.12 4.87
N ASP A 21 -9.80 -11.83 5.18
CA ASP A 21 -10.09 -11.32 6.51
C ASP A 21 -11.57 -11.55 6.87
N GLN A 22 -11.79 -12.38 7.88
CA GLN A 22 -13.11 -12.80 8.35
C GLN A 22 -13.89 -11.66 9.03
N SER A 23 -13.24 -10.55 9.37
CA SER A 23 -13.90 -9.37 9.96
C SER A 23 -14.76 -8.60 8.96
N VAL A 24 -14.57 -8.85 7.65
CA VAL A 24 -15.33 -8.22 6.57
C VAL A 24 -16.25 -9.27 5.95
N THR A 25 -17.55 -8.98 5.97
CA THR A 25 -18.60 -9.93 5.57
C THR A 25 -18.82 -10.01 4.07
N ASP A 26 -18.67 -8.90 3.35
CA ASP A 26 -19.09 -8.76 1.96
C ASP A 26 -17.91 -8.49 1.02
N TRP A 27 -16.93 -9.40 1.02
CA TRP A 27 -15.79 -9.29 0.12
C TRP A 27 -16.20 -9.40 -1.36
N PRO A 28 -15.77 -8.48 -2.24
CA PRO A 28 -15.84 -8.66 -3.68
C PRO A 28 -14.83 -9.73 -4.11
N VAL A 29 -15.24 -11.01 -4.03
CA VAL A 29 -14.33 -12.16 -4.17
C VAL A 29 -13.62 -12.20 -5.53
N ARG A 30 -14.26 -11.71 -6.59
CA ARG A 30 -13.68 -11.69 -7.93
C ARG A 30 -12.52 -10.70 -8.01
N GLU A 31 -12.75 -9.46 -7.60
CA GLU A 31 -11.78 -8.37 -7.61
C GLU A 31 -10.65 -8.65 -6.60
N ALA A 32 -10.99 -9.20 -5.42
CA ALA A 32 -10.01 -9.63 -4.43
C ALA A 32 -9.11 -10.76 -4.96
N MET A 33 -9.66 -11.70 -5.74
CA MET A 33 -8.89 -12.77 -6.37
C MET A 33 -7.96 -12.23 -7.48
N GLU A 34 -8.41 -11.26 -8.27
CA GLU A 34 -7.55 -10.57 -9.26
C GLU A 34 -6.37 -9.89 -8.58
N LEU A 35 -6.63 -9.16 -7.49
CA LEU A 35 -5.59 -8.53 -6.68
C LEU A 35 -4.62 -9.55 -6.09
N ALA A 36 -5.13 -10.66 -5.55
CA ALA A 36 -4.30 -11.71 -4.96
C ALA A 36 -3.36 -12.35 -6.01
N LYS A 37 -3.85 -12.61 -7.22
CA LYS A 37 -3.03 -13.12 -8.33
C LYS A 37 -1.93 -12.13 -8.75
N LEU A 38 -2.24 -10.83 -8.78
CA LEU A 38 -1.23 -9.80 -9.02
C LEU A 38 -0.20 -9.74 -7.90
N ALA A 39 -0.64 -9.84 -6.65
CA ALA A 39 0.22 -9.83 -5.47
C ALA A 39 1.18 -11.04 -5.46
N LEU A 40 0.70 -12.24 -5.84
CA LEU A 40 1.54 -13.44 -5.96
C LEU A 40 2.70 -13.23 -6.94
N LYS A 41 2.42 -12.61 -8.11
CA LYS A 41 3.48 -12.26 -9.07
C LYS A 41 4.49 -11.25 -8.49
N CYS A 42 4.04 -10.33 -7.65
CA CYS A 42 4.91 -9.32 -7.02
C CYS A 42 5.83 -9.91 -5.94
N VAL A 43 5.42 -11.00 -5.29
CA VAL A 43 6.18 -11.66 -4.22
C VAL A 43 7.04 -12.82 -4.69
N GLU A 44 7.13 -13.04 -6.01
CA GLU A 44 7.95 -14.09 -6.59
C GLU A 44 9.39 -14.03 -6.06
N MET A 45 9.98 -15.19 -5.79
CA MET A 45 11.29 -15.28 -5.12
C MET A 45 12.39 -14.65 -5.96
N ARG A 46 12.24 -14.73 -7.28
CA ARG A 46 13.18 -14.19 -8.26
C ARG A 46 12.76 -12.80 -8.70
N ARG A 47 13.67 -11.83 -8.57
CA ARG A 47 13.42 -10.44 -8.97
C ARG A 47 13.02 -10.28 -10.43
N ARG A 48 13.62 -11.07 -11.32
CA ARG A 48 13.35 -11.04 -12.77
C ARG A 48 11.95 -11.52 -13.16
N ASP A 49 11.33 -12.32 -12.30
CA ASP A 49 10.00 -12.90 -12.57
C ASP A 49 8.89 -11.97 -12.02
N ARG A 50 9.27 -10.94 -11.24
CA ARG A 50 8.34 -9.92 -10.75
C ARG A 50 7.99 -8.95 -11.88
N PRO A 51 6.70 -8.58 -12.00
CA PRO A 51 6.27 -7.64 -13.02
C PRO A 51 6.78 -6.23 -12.71
N ASP A 52 6.94 -5.43 -13.76
CA ASP A 52 7.28 -4.03 -13.65
C ASP A 52 6.16 -3.24 -12.96
N LEU A 53 6.55 -2.41 -12.00
CA LEU A 53 5.62 -1.63 -11.21
C LEU A 53 4.82 -0.66 -12.09
N GLU A 54 5.51 0.10 -12.92
CA GLU A 54 4.91 1.18 -13.72
C GLU A 54 4.01 0.66 -14.84
N THR A 55 4.45 -0.38 -15.53
CA THR A 55 3.81 -0.83 -16.77
C THR A 55 2.73 -1.88 -16.55
N VAL A 56 2.84 -2.69 -15.49
CA VAL A 56 1.91 -3.82 -15.25
C VAL A 56 1.13 -3.64 -13.95
N VAL A 57 1.81 -3.34 -12.85
CA VAL A 57 1.16 -3.33 -11.53
C VAL A 57 0.30 -2.09 -11.33
N LEU A 58 0.82 -0.90 -11.64
CA LEU A 58 0.09 0.36 -11.44
C LEU A 58 -1.21 0.45 -12.25
N PRO A 59 -1.25 0.12 -13.56
CA PRO A 59 -2.49 0.18 -14.32
C PRO A 59 -3.56 -0.76 -13.77
N GLU A 60 -3.17 -1.96 -13.33
CA GLU A 60 -4.10 -2.93 -12.78
C GLU A 60 -4.64 -2.49 -11.41
N LEU A 61 -3.79 -1.91 -10.57
CA LEU A 61 -4.22 -1.31 -9.31
C LEU A 61 -5.16 -0.11 -9.53
N GLN A 62 -4.92 0.71 -10.54
CA GLN A 62 -5.81 1.82 -10.91
C GLN A 62 -7.18 1.32 -11.36
N ARG A 63 -7.22 0.23 -12.16
CA ARG A 63 -8.47 -0.41 -12.57
C ARG A 63 -9.27 -0.94 -11.37
N LEU A 64 -8.62 -1.67 -10.47
CA LEU A 64 -9.25 -2.19 -9.25
C LEU A 64 -9.72 -1.07 -8.31
N LYS A 65 -8.94 0.01 -8.22
CA LYS A 65 -9.32 1.21 -7.47
C LYS A 65 -10.58 1.86 -8.03
N ALA A 66 -10.69 2.00 -9.35
CA ALA A 66 -11.87 2.58 -9.97
C ALA A 66 -13.15 1.77 -9.68
N ILE A 67 -13.04 0.43 -9.61
CA ILE A 67 -14.13 -0.45 -9.20
C ILE A 67 -14.47 -0.22 -7.72
N ALA A 68 -13.48 -0.13 -6.85
CA ALA A 68 -13.71 0.14 -5.43
C ALA A 68 -14.38 1.51 -5.21
N ASP A 69 -13.93 2.54 -5.94
CA ASP A 69 -14.48 3.89 -5.87
C ASP A 69 -15.93 3.93 -6.38
N SER A 70 -16.28 3.20 -7.44
CA SER A 70 -17.67 3.15 -7.95
C SER A 70 -18.62 2.40 -7.02
N GLN A 71 -18.13 1.46 -6.21
CA GLN A 71 -18.92 0.82 -5.16
C GLN A 71 -19.13 1.72 -3.92
N HIS A 72 -18.32 2.77 -3.76
CA HIS A 72 -18.24 3.60 -2.56
C HIS A 72 -18.81 5.02 -2.70
N ASP A 73 -19.70 5.27 -3.67
CA ASP A 73 -20.21 6.62 -4.01
C ASP A 73 -21.05 7.32 -2.90
N VAL A 74 -21.06 6.80 -1.68
CA VAL A 74 -21.66 7.47 -0.51
C VAL A 74 -20.77 7.29 0.73
N ARG A 75 -19.70 8.09 0.85
CA ARG A 75 -19.09 8.62 2.11
C ARG A 75 -17.63 9.07 1.92
N ARG A 76 -17.39 10.02 1.02
CA ARG A 76 -16.31 11.00 1.25
C ARG A 76 -16.91 12.22 1.94
N GLU A 77 -17.24 12.08 3.22
CA GLU A 77 -16.98 13.22 4.09
C GLU A 77 -15.48 13.19 4.35
N ASP A 78 -14.77 14.16 3.79
CA ASP A 78 -13.37 14.45 4.09
C ASP A 78 -13.23 14.81 5.57
N SER A 79 -13.26 13.80 6.43
CA SER A 79 -12.98 13.94 7.86
C SER A 79 -11.48 13.76 8.08
N PHE A 80 -10.71 14.78 7.70
CA PHE A 80 -9.31 14.98 8.08
C PHE A 80 -9.12 15.23 9.60
N SER A 81 -9.79 14.46 10.48
CA SER A 81 -9.81 14.74 11.93
C SER A 81 -9.35 13.60 12.84
N THR A 82 -8.77 12.51 12.34
CA THR A 82 -8.00 11.60 13.20
C THR A 82 -6.75 11.12 12.50
N PRO A 83 -5.54 11.42 13.02
CA PRO A 83 -4.35 10.75 12.56
C PRO A 83 -4.52 9.27 12.88
N ARG A 84 -4.73 8.46 11.84
CA ARG A 84 -4.52 7.02 11.91
C ARG A 84 -3.16 6.82 12.59
N ARG A 85 -3.17 6.19 13.77
CA ARG A 85 -2.07 6.11 14.76
C ARG A 85 -0.78 5.44 14.24
N TYR A 86 -0.69 5.20 12.93
CA TYR A 86 0.37 4.47 12.25
C TYR A 86 1.32 5.38 11.46
N LEU A 87 1.20 6.71 11.56
CA LEU A 87 2.20 7.67 11.03
C LEU A 87 3.25 8.07 12.07
N PHE A 88 3.40 7.33 13.16
CA PHE A 88 4.47 7.55 14.13
C PHE A 88 5.73 6.80 13.65
N CYS A 89 6.74 7.53 13.18
CA CYS A 89 8.07 6.96 12.99
C CYS A 89 8.70 6.74 14.37
N PRO A 90 8.99 5.50 14.81
CA PRO A 90 9.48 5.26 16.17
C PRO A 90 10.87 5.84 16.44
N ILE A 91 11.63 6.13 15.37
CA ILE A 91 13.04 6.54 15.46
C ILE A 91 13.17 8.07 15.56
N LEU A 92 12.28 8.81 14.92
CA LEU A 92 12.36 10.27 14.82
C LEU A 92 11.01 10.85 15.24
N ARG A 93 10.91 11.28 16.51
CA ARG A 93 9.77 12.01 17.08
C ARG A 93 9.56 13.38 16.38
N PHE A 94 9.23 13.37 15.09
CA PHE A 94 9.00 14.57 14.31
C PHE A 94 7.55 14.61 13.85
N ARG A 95 6.78 15.59 14.34
CA ARG A 95 5.45 15.92 13.84
C ARG A 95 5.62 16.51 12.44
N ARG A 96 5.09 15.86 11.39
CA ARG A 96 4.84 16.56 10.12
C ARG A 96 3.76 17.61 10.37
N LYS A 97 4.11 18.90 10.27
CA LYS A 97 3.11 19.95 10.01
C LYS A 97 2.79 19.87 8.52
N VAL A 98 1.55 19.51 8.18
CA VAL A 98 1.03 19.67 6.83
C VAL A 98 0.73 21.15 6.66
N GLY A 99 1.54 21.84 5.85
CA GLY A 99 1.25 23.19 5.40
C GLY A 99 0.35 23.14 4.18
N THR A 100 -0.74 23.90 4.19
CA THR A 100 -1.57 24.18 3.02
C THR A 100 -0.79 25.07 2.05
N GLY A 101 -0.65 24.65 0.79
CA GLY A 101 -0.15 25.50 -0.29
C GLY A 101 1.23 25.13 -0.82
N GLU A 102 1.23 24.63 -2.06
CA GLU A 102 2.28 24.61 -3.09
C GLU A 102 3.74 24.43 -2.65
N GLY A 103 4.25 23.21 -2.83
CA GLY A 103 5.67 22.88 -2.76
C GLY A 103 5.99 21.70 -1.82
N TRP A 104 6.76 20.73 -2.31
CA TRP A 104 7.42 19.75 -1.44
C TRP A 104 8.33 20.51 -0.46
N PRO A 105 8.38 20.15 0.84
CA PRO A 105 9.19 20.89 1.80
C PRO A 105 10.68 20.68 1.50
N THR A 106 11.28 21.60 0.73
CA THR A 106 12.72 21.61 0.40
C THR A 106 13.61 22.07 1.55
N LYS A 107 13.05 22.37 2.73
CA LYS A 107 13.84 22.67 3.92
C LYS A 107 13.28 21.99 5.16
N ILE A 108 13.62 20.71 5.29
CA ILE A 108 13.63 20.05 6.59
C ILE A 108 14.81 20.66 7.37
N SER A 109 14.52 21.63 8.23
CA SER A 109 15.52 22.12 9.19
C SER A 109 15.73 21.05 10.25
N CYS A 110 16.72 20.18 10.03
CA CYS A 110 17.24 19.26 11.04
C CYS A 110 18.53 19.84 11.61
N THR A 111 18.50 20.28 12.85
CA THR A 111 19.66 20.84 13.57
C THR A 111 20.62 19.77 14.11
N SER A 112 20.38 18.48 13.88
CA SER A 112 21.28 17.41 14.31
C SER A 112 22.13 16.88 13.14
N LYS A 113 23.43 16.70 13.40
CA LYS A 113 24.43 16.19 12.44
C LYS A 113 24.05 14.84 11.81
N VAL A 114 23.21 14.05 12.47
CA VAL A 114 22.77 12.72 12.02
C VAL A 114 21.89 12.79 10.76
N SER A 115 21.10 13.86 10.57
CA SER A 115 20.19 13.97 9.42
C SER A 115 20.88 14.26 8.09
N ARG A 116 22.12 14.76 8.08
CA ARG A 116 22.83 15.09 6.84
C ARG A 116 23.33 13.83 6.11
N PHE A 117 23.50 12.72 6.81
CA PHE A 117 23.88 11.43 6.22
C PHE A 117 22.68 10.76 5.52
N CYS A 118 21.47 10.91 6.09
CA CYS A 118 20.28 10.26 5.55
C CYS A 118 19.77 10.92 4.26
N MET A 119 19.97 12.24 4.07
CA MET A 119 19.65 12.89 2.78
C MET A 119 20.59 12.46 1.64
N LYS A 120 21.88 12.22 1.91
CA LYS A 120 22.82 11.77 0.86
C LYS A 120 22.51 10.38 0.30
N ILE A 121 21.88 9.52 1.10
CA ILE A 121 21.47 8.17 0.65
C ILE A 121 20.27 8.25 -0.31
N TYR A 122 19.45 9.29 -0.23
CA TYR A 122 18.20 9.40 -1.00
C TYR A 122 18.33 10.24 -2.29
N GLU A 123 19.50 10.83 -2.54
CA GLU A 123 19.84 11.58 -3.77
C GLU A 123 20.98 10.91 -4.58
N SER A 124 21.20 9.59 -4.43
CA SER A 124 22.14 8.81 -5.25
C SER A 124 21.46 7.63 -5.92
#